data_AF-A0A2M7I7I0-F1
#
_entry.id   AF-A0A2M7I7I0-F1
#
_cell.length_a   1.000
_cell.length_b   1.000
_cell.length_c   1.000
_cell.angle_alpha   90.00
_cell.angle_beta   90.00
_cell.angle_gamma   90.00
#
_symmetry.space_group_name_H-M   'P 1'
#
loop_
_entity.id
_entity.type
_entity.pdbx_description
1 polymer ?
#
loop_
_entity_poly.entity_id
_entity_poly.type
_entity_poly.pdbx_seq_one_letter_code
_entity_poly.pdbx_strand_id
1 'polypeptide(L)'
;MENIIAAHLAWFKQFNRVLVCAGQPATSDLAINAHLLSPFGRWYYSDQPHPLASYASFQDLADIQQALHDAAREAIGKLIAGQRPAAKLHDRCIDLALKVNNKLRHLQLEIIGDLLSTDALTGCYSRRGMIARLQAEQERAARIQRPCCICLMDLDWFKRVNDEQGHPAGDAVLRQGMRFIANVLRKYDTVFRYGGEEFLFCL
;
A
#
# COMPACT_ATOMS: atom_id res chain seq x y z
N MET A 1 -9.36 -4.13 -3.08
CA MET A 1 -8.25 -4.94 -2.51
C MET A 1 -8.76 -6.05 -1.59
N GLU A 2 -9.67 -5.77 -0.65
CA GLU A 2 -10.26 -6.80 0.24
C GLU A 2 -10.86 -7.99 -0.52
N ASN A 3 -11.61 -7.72 -1.60
CA ASN A 3 -12.17 -8.79 -2.46
C ASN A 3 -11.09 -9.74 -3.01
N ILE A 4 -9.89 -9.24 -3.31
CA ILE A 4 -8.79 -10.05 -3.84
C ILE A 4 -8.15 -10.89 -2.75
N ILE A 5 -7.96 -10.34 -1.55
CA ILE A 5 -7.47 -11.10 -0.40
C ILE A 5 -8.45 -12.23 -0.07
N ALA A 6 -9.75 -11.93 -0.03
CA ALA A 6 -10.80 -12.93 0.20
C ALA A 6 -10.80 -14.01 -0.89
N ALA A 7 -10.70 -13.64 -2.16
CA ALA A 7 -10.64 -14.59 -3.27
C ALA A 7 -9.39 -15.48 -3.22
N HIS A 8 -8.23 -14.91 -2.85
CA HIS A 8 -6.99 -15.66 -2.67
C HIS A 8 -7.09 -16.68 -1.51
N LEU A 9 -7.61 -16.26 -0.36
CA LEU A 9 -7.84 -17.15 0.78
C LEU A 9 -8.87 -18.24 0.48
N ALA A 10 -9.93 -17.92 -0.27
CA ALA A 10 -10.93 -18.89 -0.70
C ALA A 10 -10.31 -19.94 -1.64
N TRP A 11 -9.50 -19.51 -2.61
CA TRP A 11 -8.74 -20.42 -3.46
C TRP A 11 -7.79 -21.31 -2.63
N PHE A 12 -7.04 -20.74 -1.69
CA PHE A 12 -6.10 -21.49 -0.86
C PHE A 12 -6.82 -22.51 0.05
N LYS A 13 -7.99 -22.14 0.59
CA LYS A 13 -8.85 -23.06 1.34
C LYS A 13 -9.33 -24.22 0.46
N GLN A 14 -9.73 -23.94 -0.78
CA GLN A 14 -10.15 -24.97 -1.73
C GLN A 14 -8.99 -25.91 -2.07
N PHE A 15 -7.79 -25.38 -2.31
CA PHE A 15 -6.58 -26.15 -2.51
C PHE A 15 -6.31 -27.11 -1.32
N ASN A 16 -6.32 -26.61 -0.09
CA ASN A 16 -6.13 -27.46 1.10
C ASN A 16 -7.20 -28.54 1.23
N ARG A 17 -8.46 -28.23 0.88
CA ARG A 17 -9.55 -29.21 0.85
C ARG A 17 -9.29 -30.33 -0.17
N VAL A 18 -8.74 -30.02 -1.33
CA VAL A 18 -8.31 -31.03 -2.32
C VAL A 18 -7.24 -31.92 -1.73
N LEU A 19 -6.23 -31.34 -1.05
CA LEU A 19 -5.12 -32.12 -0.50
C LEU A 19 -5.54 -33.07 0.62
N VAL A 20 -6.40 -32.61 1.52
CA VAL A 20 -6.72 -33.32 2.77
C VAL A 20 -7.98 -34.17 2.63
N CYS A 21 -9.01 -33.66 1.95
CA CYS A 21 -10.33 -34.27 1.88
C CYS A 21 -10.59 -35.01 0.56
N ALA A 22 -9.58 -35.18 -0.30
CA ALA A 22 -9.71 -35.82 -1.60
C ALA A 22 -10.80 -35.20 -2.50
N GLY A 23 -10.98 -33.88 -2.42
CA GLY A 23 -11.87 -33.15 -3.32
C GLY A 23 -11.35 -33.13 -4.76
N GLN A 24 -12.23 -32.89 -5.73
CA GLN A 24 -11.81 -32.72 -7.13
C GLN A 24 -11.08 -31.38 -7.32
N PRO A 25 -9.85 -31.37 -7.87
CA PRO A 25 -9.15 -30.13 -8.20
C PRO A 25 -9.83 -29.41 -9.37
N ALA A 26 -9.74 -28.07 -9.38
CA ALA A 26 -10.16 -27.33 -10.56
C ALA A 26 -9.18 -27.56 -11.71
N THR A 27 -9.70 -27.69 -12.93
CA THR A 27 -8.86 -27.87 -14.13
C THR A 27 -7.87 -26.71 -14.33
N SER A 28 -8.26 -25.49 -13.91
CA SER A 28 -7.40 -24.31 -13.93
C SER A 28 -6.17 -24.42 -13.04
N ASP A 29 -6.24 -25.15 -11.91
CA ASP A 29 -5.12 -25.30 -10.98
C ASP A 29 -4.02 -26.22 -11.53
N LEU A 30 -4.35 -27.05 -12.53
CA LEU A 30 -3.42 -27.94 -13.21
C LEU A 30 -2.73 -27.29 -14.41
N ALA A 31 -3.21 -26.15 -14.87
CA ALA A 31 -2.65 -25.45 -16.01
C ALA A 31 -1.24 -24.91 -15.69
N ILE A 32 -0.34 -24.90 -16.69
CA ILE A 32 1.01 -24.33 -16.54
C ILE A 32 0.93 -22.84 -16.16
N ASN A 33 -0.09 -22.14 -16.64
CA ASN A 33 -0.39 -20.74 -16.33
C ASN A 33 -1.47 -20.58 -15.27
N ALA A 34 -1.65 -21.54 -14.35
CA ALA A 34 -2.66 -21.49 -13.28
C ALA A 34 -2.65 -20.15 -12.52
N HIS A 35 -1.46 -19.59 -12.32
CA HIS A 35 -1.25 -18.31 -11.67
C HIS A 35 -2.01 -17.16 -12.36
N LEU A 36 -2.03 -17.11 -13.70
CA LEU A 36 -2.78 -16.13 -14.51
C LEU A 36 -4.30 -16.38 -14.49
N LEU A 37 -4.71 -17.64 -14.39
CA LEU A 37 -6.12 -18.03 -14.45
C LEU A 37 -6.86 -17.76 -13.12
N SER A 38 -6.11 -17.70 -12.01
CA SER A 38 -6.64 -17.43 -10.68
C SER A 38 -7.30 -16.04 -10.59
N PRO A 39 -8.25 -15.83 -9.64
CA PRO A 39 -8.82 -14.50 -9.39
C PRO A 39 -7.74 -13.44 -9.11
N PHE A 40 -6.68 -13.83 -8.41
CA PHE A 40 -5.53 -12.95 -8.16
C PHE A 40 -4.81 -12.59 -9.45
N GLY A 41 -4.46 -13.58 -10.29
CA GLY A 41 -3.76 -13.35 -11.54
C GLY A 41 -4.56 -12.46 -12.48
N ARG A 42 -5.86 -12.72 -12.64
CA ARG A 42 -6.74 -11.87 -13.45
C ARG A 42 -6.72 -10.42 -12.97
N TRP A 43 -6.71 -10.17 -11.66
CA TRP A 43 -6.60 -8.83 -11.10
C TRP A 43 -5.21 -8.22 -11.32
N TYR A 44 -4.14 -8.97 -11.06
CA TYR A 44 -2.78 -8.49 -11.15
C TYR A 44 -2.39 -8.10 -12.59
N TYR A 45 -2.88 -8.87 -13.57
CA TYR A 45 -2.53 -8.75 -14.97
C TYR A 45 -3.63 -8.11 -15.85
N SER A 46 -4.79 -7.69 -15.30
CA SER A 46 -5.91 -7.16 -16.11
C SER A 46 -5.61 -5.85 -16.82
N ASP A 47 -4.96 -4.91 -16.13
CA ASP A 47 -4.71 -3.56 -16.60
C ASP A 47 -3.22 -3.33 -16.79
N GLN A 48 -2.82 -2.78 -17.94
CA GLN A 48 -1.42 -2.50 -18.28
C GLN A 48 -1.28 -1.04 -18.75
N PRO A 49 -0.58 -0.16 -18.00
CA PRO A 49 0.03 -0.43 -16.70
C PRO A 49 -1.02 -0.53 -15.58
N HIS A 50 -0.84 -1.47 -14.67
CA HIS A 50 -1.73 -1.62 -13.51
C HIS A 50 -1.64 -0.36 -12.62
N PRO A 51 -2.75 0.15 -12.04
CA PRO A 51 -2.73 1.37 -11.21
C PRO A 51 -1.78 1.32 -10.01
N LEU A 52 -1.44 0.11 -9.55
CA LEU A 52 -0.54 -0.12 -8.42
C LEU A 52 0.89 -0.48 -8.85
N ALA A 53 1.23 -0.35 -10.14
CA ALA A 53 2.56 -0.75 -10.65
C ALA A 53 3.73 0.03 -10.03
N SER A 54 3.48 1.23 -9.49
CA SER A 54 4.51 2.05 -8.81
C SER A 54 4.90 1.53 -7.42
N TYR A 55 4.08 0.67 -6.80
CA TYR A 55 4.36 0.17 -5.46
C TYR A 55 5.31 -1.02 -5.52
N ALA A 56 6.46 -0.92 -4.84
CA ALA A 56 7.43 -2.02 -4.76
C ALA A 56 6.76 -3.30 -4.22
N SER A 57 5.87 -3.17 -3.23
CA SER A 57 5.14 -4.31 -2.70
C SER A 57 4.20 -4.97 -3.71
N PHE A 58 3.71 -4.23 -4.71
CA PHE A 58 2.94 -4.81 -5.81
C PHE A 58 3.83 -5.55 -6.81
N GLN A 59 5.02 -5.05 -7.12
CA GLN A 59 5.93 -5.68 -8.08
C GLN A 59 6.38 -7.07 -7.60
N ASP A 60 6.73 -7.21 -6.32
CA ASP A 60 7.18 -8.48 -5.74
C ASP A 60 6.10 -9.58 -5.68
N LEU A 61 4.82 -9.23 -5.84
CA LEU A 61 3.72 -10.19 -5.71
C LEU A 61 3.71 -11.23 -6.85
N ALA A 62 4.15 -10.85 -8.05
CA ALA A 62 4.11 -11.72 -9.23
C ALA A 62 4.87 -13.01 -9.00
N ASP A 63 6.14 -12.90 -8.59
CA ASP A 63 7.03 -14.04 -8.40
C ASP A 63 6.54 -14.97 -7.29
N ILE A 64 6.07 -14.40 -6.17
CA ILE A 64 5.57 -15.17 -5.03
C ILE A 64 4.31 -15.93 -5.43
N GLN A 65 3.39 -15.27 -6.15
CA GLN A 65 2.15 -15.90 -6.55
C GLN A 65 2.36 -16.96 -7.63
N GLN A 66 3.24 -16.74 -8.60
CA GLN A 66 3.60 -17.76 -9.56
C GLN A 66 4.21 -18.98 -8.87
N ALA A 67 5.18 -18.78 -7.97
CA ALA A 67 5.80 -19.87 -7.21
C ALA A 67 4.79 -20.65 -6.36
N LEU A 68 3.77 -19.98 -5.80
CA LEU A 68 2.70 -20.63 -5.04
C LEU A 68 1.85 -21.55 -5.92
N HIS A 69 1.43 -21.07 -7.08
CA HIS A 69 0.62 -21.86 -8.00
C HIS A 69 1.41 -23.02 -8.60
N ASP A 70 2.71 -22.86 -8.88
CA ASP A 70 3.56 -23.95 -9.33
C ASP A 70 3.72 -25.04 -8.25
N ALA A 71 3.93 -24.65 -6.99
CA ALA A 71 4.01 -25.59 -5.87
C ALA A 71 2.66 -26.30 -5.63
N ALA A 72 1.54 -25.56 -5.72
CA ALA A 72 0.20 -26.12 -5.61
C ALA A 72 -0.10 -27.12 -6.73
N ARG A 73 0.26 -26.79 -7.97
CA ARG A 73 0.12 -27.67 -9.14
C ARG A 73 0.93 -28.95 -8.98
N GLU A 74 2.17 -28.86 -8.50
CA GLU A 74 2.99 -30.03 -8.19
C GLU A 74 2.32 -30.94 -7.14
N ALA A 75 1.79 -30.33 -6.07
CA ALA A 75 1.12 -31.07 -4.99
C ALA A 75 -0.15 -31.78 -5.48
N ILE A 76 -1.00 -31.09 -6.25
CA ILE A 76 -2.19 -31.69 -6.85
C ILE A 76 -1.81 -32.78 -7.85
N GLY A 77 -0.78 -32.56 -8.67
CA GLY A 77 -0.29 -33.55 -9.63
C GLY A 77 0.15 -34.86 -8.97
N LYS A 78 0.80 -34.80 -7.80
CA LYS A 78 1.15 -36.00 -7.01
C LYS A 78 -0.10 -36.75 -6.55
N LEU A 79 -1.13 -36.04 -6.07
CA LEU A 79 -2.39 -36.67 -5.66
C LEU A 79 -3.12 -37.36 -6.82
N ILE A 80 -3.15 -36.73 -7.99
CA ILE A 80 -3.74 -37.33 -9.20
C ILE A 80 -2.97 -38.59 -9.61
N ALA A 81 -1.65 -38.60 -9.44
CA ALA A 81 -0.81 -39.78 -9.63
C ALA A 81 -0.95 -40.84 -8.51
N GLY A 82 -1.88 -40.67 -7.56
CA GLY A 82 -2.09 -41.59 -6.44
C GLY A 82 -1.04 -41.50 -5.34
N GLN A 83 -0.18 -40.48 -5.37
CA GLN A 83 0.90 -40.27 -4.39
C GLN A 83 0.54 -39.16 -3.39
N ARG A 84 1.01 -39.30 -2.15
CA ARG A 84 0.89 -38.21 -1.17
C ARG A 84 2.00 -37.17 -1.39
N PRO A 85 1.69 -35.86 -1.42
CA PRO A 85 2.70 -34.82 -1.44
C PRO A 85 3.63 -34.93 -0.23
N ALA A 86 4.92 -34.69 -0.43
CA ALA A 86 5.88 -34.62 0.67
C ALA A 86 5.57 -33.44 1.60
N ALA A 87 5.79 -33.60 2.91
CA ALA A 87 5.56 -32.54 3.90
C ALA A 87 6.24 -31.22 3.51
N LYS A 88 7.50 -31.28 3.06
CA LYS A 88 8.26 -30.10 2.59
C LYS A 88 7.58 -29.33 1.45
N LEU A 89 6.88 -30.03 0.55
CA LEU A 89 6.14 -29.38 -0.54
C LEU A 89 4.88 -28.68 -0.01
N HIS A 90 4.17 -29.33 0.92
CA HIS A 90 3.02 -28.74 1.60
C HIS A 90 3.42 -27.49 2.39
N ASP A 91 4.49 -27.58 3.20
CA ASP A 91 5.00 -26.45 3.98
C ASP A 91 5.41 -25.29 3.08
N ARG A 92 6.05 -25.58 1.94
CA ARG A 92 6.37 -24.56 0.93
C ARG A 92 5.11 -23.85 0.40
N CYS A 93 4.01 -24.56 0.15
CA CYS A 93 2.74 -23.94 -0.27
C CYS A 93 2.18 -23.02 0.82
N ILE A 94 2.22 -23.46 2.08
CA ILE A 94 1.76 -22.68 3.23
C ILE A 94 2.60 -21.41 3.39
N ASP A 95 3.93 -21.54 3.35
CA ASP A 95 4.86 -20.41 3.46
C ASP A 95 4.65 -19.38 2.36
N LEU A 96 4.47 -19.84 1.12
CA LEU A 96 4.21 -18.95 -0.02
C LEU A 96 2.85 -18.25 0.11
N ALA A 97 1.79 -18.94 0.55
CA ALA A 97 0.49 -18.32 0.80
C ALA A 97 0.56 -17.27 1.92
N LEU A 98 1.31 -17.53 2.99
CA LEU A 98 1.57 -16.54 4.04
C LEU A 98 2.36 -15.34 3.52
N LYS A 99 3.37 -15.56 2.67
CA LYS A 99 4.13 -14.49 2.01
C LYS A 99 3.24 -13.60 1.14
N VAL A 100 2.35 -14.18 0.31
CA VAL A 100 1.37 -13.42 -0.48
C VAL A 100 0.49 -12.55 0.43
N ASN A 101 -0.08 -13.13 1.49
CA ASN A 101 -0.95 -12.39 2.41
C ASN A 101 -0.21 -11.25 3.13
N ASN A 102 1.01 -11.49 3.61
CA ASN A 102 1.84 -10.44 4.23
C ASN A 102 2.11 -9.31 3.23
N LYS A 103 2.46 -9.66 1.99
CA LYS A 103 2.79 -8.67 0.97
C LYS A 103 1.57 -7.85 0.53
N LEU A 104 0.40 -8.47 0.41
CA LEU A 104 -0.87 -7.78 0.19
C LEU A 104 -1.20 -6.81 1.33
N ARG A 105 -0.98 -7.20 2.59
CA ARG A 105 -1.16 -6.30 3.74
C ARG A 105 -0.19 -5.12 3.72
N HIS A 106 1.08 -5.36 3.39
CA HIS A 106 2.06 -4.28 3.22
C HIS A 106 1.64 -3.30 2.12
N LEU A 107 1.19 -3.81 0.97
CA LEU A 107 0.67 -2.99 -0.11
C LEU A 107 -0.56 -2.16 0.34
N GLN A 108 -1.48 -2.74 1.11
CA GLN A 108 -2.60 -1.99 1.71
C GLN A 108 -2.11 -0.83 2.57
N LEU A 109 -1.11 -1.08 3.44
CA LEU A 109 -0.56 -0.06 4.32
C LEU A 109 0.20 1.04 3.58
N GLU A 110 0.88 0.70 2.48
CA GLU A 110 1.52 1.66 1.58
C GLU A 110 0.47 2.57 0.93
N ILE A 111 -0.57 1.98 0.31
CA ILE A 111 -1.65 2.74 -0.34
C ILE A 111 -2.39 3.65 0.67
N ILE A 112 -2.72 3.12 1.85
CA ILE A 112 -3.33 3.92 2.92
C ILE A 112 -2.37 5.04 3.35
N GLY A 113 -1.07 4.75 3.42
CA GLY A 113 -0.06 5.77 3.71
C GLY A 113 -0.07 6.92 2.71
N ASP A 114 -0.14 6.59 1.43
CA ASP A 114 -0.17 7.57 0.35
C ASP A 114 -1.49 8.35 0.30
N LEU A 115 -2.62 7.69 0.52
CA LEU A 115 -3.93 8.37 0.64
C LEU A 115 -3.98 9.31 1.84
N LEU A 116 -3.31 8.96 2.93
CA LEU A 116 -3.17 9.80 4.11
C LEU A 116 -1.99 10.78 4.03
N SER A 117 -1.33 10.91 2.88
CA SER A 117 -0.20 11.83 2.68
C SER A 117 -0.63 13.29 2.59
N THR A 118 -1.94 13.57 2.51
CA THR A 118 -2.53 14.91 2.53
C THR A 118 -3.53 15.04 3.66
N ASP A 119 -3.48 16.16 4.38
CA ASP A 119 -4.42 16.53 5.42
C ASP A 119 -5.76 16.94 4.80
N ALA A 120 -6.83 16.25 5.17
CA ALA A 120 -8.16 16.47 4.58
C ALA A 120 -8.76 17.84 4.92
N LEU A 121 -8.32 18.47 6.03
CA LEU A 121 -8.83 19.78 6.42
C LEU A 121 -8.23 20.88 5.55
N THR A 122 -6.91 20.89 5.41
CA THR A 122 -6.15 22.00 4.83
C THR A 122 -5.68 21.75 3.39
N GLY A 123 -5.59 20.49 2.96
CA GLY A 123 -5.00 20.09 1.69
C GLY A 123 -3.46 20.08 1.70
N CYS A 124 -2.82 20.51 2.79
CA CYS A 124 -1.37 20.40 2.96
C CYS A 124 -0.96 18.94 3.07
N TYR A 125 0.33 18.66 2.91
CA TYR A 125 0.82 17.31 3.13
C TYR A 125 0.74 16.95 4.61
N SER A 126 0.40 15.72 4.93
CA SER A 126 0.35 15.27 6.31
C SER A 126 1.77 15.09 6.85
N ARG A 127 1.90 15.08 8.19
CA ARG A 127 3.12 14.68 8.87
C ARG A 127 3.69 13.34 8.37
N ARG A 128 2.83 12.40 7.96
CA ARG A 128 3.25 11.08 7.46
C ARG A 128 3.96 11.19 6.10
N GLY A 129 3.48 12.05 5.21
CA GLY A 129 4.12 12.32 3.92
C GLY A 129 5.40 13.15 4.01
N MET A 130 5.63 13.83 5.15
CA MET A 130 6.71 14.80 5.33
C MET A 130 8.11 14.19 5.22
N ILE A 131 8.41 13.11 5.96
CA ILE A 131 9.79 12.59 6.08
C ILE A 131 10.35 12.17 4.73
N ALA A 132 9.61 11.39 3.94
CA ALA A 132 10.08 10.91 2.64
C ALA A 132 10.41 12.07 1.68
N ARG A 133 9.70 13.19 1.81
CA ARG A 133 9.89 14.36 0.94
C ARG A 133 10.99 15.27 1.42
N LEU A 134 11.14 15.45 2.73
CA LEU A 134 12.30 16.15 3.28
C LEU A 134 13.60 15.41 2.95
N GLN A 135 13.59 14.07 2.94
CA GLN A 135 14.72 13.26 2.47
C GLN A 135 15.01 13.50 0.97
N ALA A 136 13.99 13.44 0.12
CA ALA A 136 14.15 13.74 -1.30
C ALA A 136 14.67 15.16 -1.56
N GLU A 137 14.18 16.15 -0.80
CA GLU A 137 14.66 17.54 -0.87
C GLU A 137 16.09 17.70 -0.36
N GLN A 138 16.48 16.98 0.69
CA GLN A 138 17.86 16.94 1.17
C GLN A 138 18.80 16.38 0.11
N GLU A 139 18.45 15.26 -0.53
CA GLU A 139 19.23 14.69 -1.63
C GLU A 139 19.30 15.64 -2.83
N ARG A 140 18.19 16.28 -3.17
CA ARG A 140 18.14 17.30 -4.24
C ARG A 140 19.06 18.46 -3.93
N ALA A 141 18.98 19.03 -2.73
CA ALA A 141 19.79 20.15 -2.24
C ALA A 141 21.30 19.82 -2.30
N ALA A 142 21.67 18.61 -1.85
CA ALA A 142 23.04 18.11 -1.93
C ALA A 142 23.55 17.98 -3.38
N ARG A 143 22.70 17.47 -4.29
CA ARG A 143 23.06 17.30 -5.70
C ARG A 143 23.24 18.62 -6.44
N ILE A 144 22.35 19.59 -6.21
CA ILE A 144 22.39 20.89 -6.91
C ILE A 144 23.23 21.95 -6.19
N GLN A 145 23.80 21.61 -5.02
CA GLN A 145 24.60 22.51 -4.18
C GLN A 145 23.85 23.82 -3.84
N ARG A 146 22.55 23.70 -3.53
CA ARG A 146 21.74 24.83 -3.04
C ARG A 146 21.08 24.44 -1.72
N PRO A 147 21.21 25.25 -0.66
CA PRO A 147 20.58 24.96 0.62
C PRO A 147 19.06 25.06 0.50
N CYS A 148 18.34 24.24 1.28
CA CYS A 148 16.93 24.41 1.57
C CYS A 148 16.76 25.04 2.96
N CYS A 149 15.62 25.69 3.17
CA CYS A 149 15.23 26.23 4.46
C CYS A 149 14.05 25.43 5.01
N ILE A 150 14.10 25.11 6.31
CA ILE A 150 12.98 24.54 7.04
C ILE A 150 12.45 25.61 7.99
N CYS A 151 11.15 25.90 7.91
CA CYS A 151 10.47 26.80 8.83
C CYS A 151 9.33 26.04 9.51
N LEU A 152 9.24 26.14 10.84
CA LEU A 152 8.10 25.65 11.60
C LEU A 152 7.28 26.86 12.04
N MET A 153 6.00 26.85 11.69
CA MET A 153 5.02 27.87 12.03
C MET A 153 3.99 27.27 12.97
N ASP A 154 3.60 28.03 13.97
CA ASP A 154 2.47 27.72 14.85
C ASP A 154 1.46 28.88 14.77
N LEU A 155 0.16 28.60 14.92
CA LEU A 155 -0.85 29.67 14.95
C LEU A 155 -1.05 30.16 16.38
N ASP A 156 -0.54 31.36 16.64
CA ASP A 156 -0.65 32.00 17.95
C ASP A 156 -2.12 32.05 18.43
N TRP A 157 -2.32 31.63 19.68
CA TRP A 157 -3.62 31.67 20.37
C TRP A 157 -4.75 30.88 19.68
N PHE A 158 -4.46 29.88 18.84
CA PHE A 158 -5.48 29.11 18.13
C PHE A 158 -6.49 28.43 19.06
N LYS A 159 -6.04 27.92 20.21
CA LYS A 159 -6.93 27.37 21.24
C LYS A 159 -8.02 28.37 21.67
N ARG A 160 -7.69 29.66 21.79
CA ARG A 160 -8.65 30.71 22.16
C ARG A 160 -9.75 30.86 21.11
N VAL A 161 -9.42 30.75 19.82
CA VAL A 161 -10.41 30.76 18.74
C VAL A 161 -11.36 29.58 18.87
N ASN A 162 -10.84 28.38 19.14
CA ASN A 162 -11.67 27.19 19.35
C ASN A 162 -12.56 27.33 20.59
N ASP A 163 -12.03 27.86 21.69
CA ASP A 163 -12.76 28.01 22.95
C ASP A 163 -13.87 29.07 22.86
N GLU A 164 -13.63 30.19 22.15
CA GLU A 164 -14.58 31.30 22.02
C GLU A 164 -15.62 31.08 20.89
N GLN A 165 -15.23 30.44 19.79
CA GLN A 165 -16.05 30.36 18.57
C GLN A 165 -16.35 28.93 18.11
N GLY A 166 -15.84 27.93 18.83
CA GLY A 166 -16.00 26.51 18.52
C GLY A 166 -15.04 26.00 17.44
N HIS A 167 -14.87 24.68 17.41
CA HIS A 167 -14.01 23.98 16.45
C HIS A 167 -14.30 24.30 14.97
N PRO A 168 -15.56 24.47 14.51
CA PRO A 168 -15.81 24.83 13.12
C PRO A 168 -15.17 26.16 12.69
N ALA A 169 -15.04 27.12 13.61
CA ALA A 169 -14.37 28.38 13.35
C ALA A 169 -12.84 28.20 13.24
N GLY A 170 -12.25 27.40 14.15
CA GLY A 170 -10.83 27.04 14.06
C GLY A 170 -10.49 26.30 12.76
N ASP A 171 -11.34 25.36 12.35
CA ASP A 171 -11.22 24.67 11.06
C ASP A 171 -11.25 25.65 9.87
N ALA A 172 -12.08 26.68 9.94
CA ALA A 172 -12.15 27.73 8.91
C ALA A 172 -10.85 28.54 8.86
N VAL A 173 -10.29 28.89 10.04
CA VAL A 173 -9.00 29.60 10.16
C VAL A 173 -7.87 28.77 9.54
N LEU A 174 -7.77 27.48 9.86
CA LEU A 174 -6.75 26.59 9.29
C LEU A 174 -6.86 26.50 7.76
N ARG A 175 -8.08 26.28 7.25
CA ARG A 175 -8.35 26.23 5.80
C ARG A 175 -7.95 27.52 5.10
N GLN A 176 -8.39 28.65 5.63
CA GLN A 176 -8.17 29.94 4.99
C GLN A 176 -6.71 30.38 5.08
N GLY A 177 -6.06 30.13 6.22
CA GLY A 177 -4.63 30.36 6.40
C GLY A 177 -3.80 29.58 5.37
N MET A 178 -4.06 28.28 5.21
CA MET A 178 -3.30 27.47 4.24
C MET A 178 -3.59 27.85 2.79
N ARG A 179 -4.82 28.25 2.45
CA ARG A 179 -5.13 28.80 1.12
C ARG A 179 -4.38 30.10 0.85
N PHE A 180 -4.31 30.99 1.83
CA PHE A 180 -3.55 32.24 1.70
C PHE A 180 -2.06 31.96 1.48
N ILE A 181 -1.51 31.07 2.30
CA ILE A 181 -0.10 30.66 2.23
C ILE A 181 0.24 30.00 0.89
N ALA A 182 -0.61 29.09 0.39
CA ALA A 182 -0.41 28.43 -0.89
C ALA A 182 -0.30 29.42 -2.07
N ASN A 183 -0.92 30.61 -1.97
CA ASN A 183 -0.85 31.64 -3.01
C ASN A 183 0.46 32.45 -3.00
N VAL A 184 1.20 32.46 -1.88
CA VAL A 184 2.46 33.21 -1.77
C VAL A 184 3.70 32.32 -1.94
N LEU A 185 3.54 31.01 -1.79
CA LEU A 185 4.61 30.03 -1.97
C LEU A 185 4.92 29.76 -3.45
N ARG A 186 6.17 29.40 -3.72
CA ARG A 186 6.58 28.93 -5.06
C ARG A 186 6.05 27.53 -5.29
N LYS A 187 5.92 27.15 -6.55
CA LYS A 187 5.42 25.81 -6.95
C LYS A 187 6.22 24.63 -6.40
N TYR A 188 7.49 24.84 -6.06
CA TYR A 188 8.38 23.80 -5.53
C TYR A 188 8.51 23.85 -4.00
N ASP A 189 7.94 24.87 -3.36
CA ASP A 189 7.87 24.92 -1.91
C ASP A 189 6.80 23.93 -1.43
N THR A 190 7.05 23.27 -0.30
CA THR A 190 6.12 22.28 0.25
C THR A 190 5.71 22.65 1.66
N VAL A 191 4.42 22.45 1.96
CA VAL A 191 3.82 22.69 3.28
C VAL A 191 3.30 21.38 3.84
N PHE A 192 3.66 21.11 5.08
CA PHE A 192 3.25 19.95 5.83
C PHE A 192 2.47 20.39 7.07
N ARG A 193 1.30 19.81 7.32
CA ARG A 193 0.64 19.94 8.61
C ARG A 193 1.34 19.02 9.61
N TYR A 194 2.14 19.61 10.48
CA TYR A 194 2.96 18.90 11.46
C TYR A 194 2.16 18.52 12.70
N GLY A 195 1.26 19.40 13.14
CA GLY A 195 0.41 19.24 14.32
C GLY A 195 -1.02 19.73 14.10
N GLY A 196 -1.75 19.98 15.19
CA GLY A 196 -3.11 20.52 15.14
C GLY A 196 -3.16 21.88 14.44
N GLU A 197 -2.34 22.82 14.91
CA GLU A 197 -2.18 24.18 14.37
C GLU A 197 -0.75 24.47 13.85
N GLU A 198 0.15 23.48 13.93
CA GLU A 198 1.55 23.60 13.51
C GLU A 198 1.75 23.19 12.04
N PHE A 199 2.51 23.99 11.28
CA PHE A 199 2.85 23.75 9.89
C PHE A 199 4.36 23.85 9.66
N LEU A 200 4.91 22.89 8.93
CA LEU A 200 6.30 22.89 8.50
C LEU A 200 6.39 23.26 7.02
N PHE A 201 7.30 24.16 6.70
CA PHE A 201 7.62 24.62 5.35
C PHE A 201 9.00 24.11 4.95
N CYS A 202 9.11 23.66 3.70
CA CYS A 202 10.39 23.39 3.05
C CYS A 202 10.49 24.30 1.82
N LEU A 203 11.49 25.20 1.84
CA LEU A 203 11.70 26.32 0.92
C LEU A 203 13.07 26.28 0.22
#